data_AF-A0A925HFY5-F1
#
_entry.id   AF-A0A925HFY5-F1
#
_cell.length_a   1.000
_cell.length_b   1.000
_cell.length_c   1.000
_cell.angle_alpha   90.00
_cell.angle_beta   90.00
_cell.angle_gamma   90.00
#
_symmetry.space_group_name_H-M   'P 1'
#
loop_
_entity.id
_entity.type
_entity.pdbx_description
1 polymer ?
#
loop_
_entity_poly.entity_id
_entity_poly.type
_entity_poly.pdbx_seq_one_letter_code
_entity_poly.pdbx_strand_id
1 'polypeptide(L)'
;MQPLSDFDLFLNFAVAIGMPLLILANVMNVGANTPFNIYLWREHPNLMRVAMVVLGLLTLNAFVTLAGHYGIVSQTVVDYAVPVLGIPFLITSVAIIWLSIRALLQFLRSRRTSA
;
A
#
# COMPACT_ATOMS: atom_id res chain seq x y z
N MET A 1 2.98 11.36 -22.18
CA MET A 1 2.79 11.89 -20.81
C MET A 1 3.61 13.17 -20.66
N GLN A 2 3.14 14.15 -19.87
CA GLN A 2 4.00 15.27 -19.46
C GLN A 2 5.25 14.71 -18.74
N PRO A 3 6.43 15.33 -18.90
CA PRO A 3 7.59 14.96 -18.08
C PRO A 3 7.21 15.08 -16.60
N LEU A 4 7.62 14.10 -15.78
CA LEU A 4 7.37 14.15 -14.34
C LEU A 4 7.93 15.46 -13.78
N SER A 5 7.14 16.14 -12.93
CA SER A 5 7.66 17.23 -12.13
C SER A 5 8.77 16.72 -11.20
N ASP A 6 9.72 17.56 -10.83
CA ASP A 6 10.77 17.21 -9.85
C ASP A 6 10.18 16.62 -8.56
N PHE A 7 9.02 17.11 -8.15
CA PHE A 7 8.28 16.58 -7.00
C PHE A 7 7.78 15.15 -7.22
N ASP A 8 7.19 14.87 -8.39
CA ASP A 8 6.68 13.53 -8.72
C ASP A 8 7.84 12.55 -8.83
N LEU A 9 8.98 12.98 -9.36
CA LEU A 9 10.17 12.14 -9.45
C LEU A 9 10.68 11.78 -8.05
N PHE A 10 10.83 12.77 -7.17
CA PHE A 10 11.21 12.54 -5.77
C PHE A 10 10.23 11.62 -5.06
N LEU A 11 8.92 11.86 -5.20
CA LEU A 11 7.88 11.04 -4.61
C LEU A 11 7.97 9.58 -5.09
N ASN A 12 8.14 9.36 -6.39
CA ASN A 12 8.27 8.01 -6.94
C ASN A 12 9.52 7.30 -6.40
N PHE A 13 10.66 8.01 -6.23
CA PHE A 13 11.83 7.43 -5.57
C PHE A 13 11.56 7.08 -4.10
N ALA A 14 10.94 8.00 -3.36
CA ALA A 14 10.59 7.77 -1.96
C ALA A 14 9.63 6.58 -1.80
N VAL A 15 8.66 6.42 -2.71
CA VAL A 15 7.72 5.28 -2.72
C VAL A 15 8.42 3.98 -3.12
N ALA A 16 9.23 4.01 -4.19
CA ALA A 16 9.94 2.83 -4.70
C ALA A 16 10.92 2.24 -3.69
N ILE A 17 11.45 3.05 -2.78
CA ILE A 17 12.38 2.59 -1.72
C ILE A 17 11.62 2.39 -0.39
N GLY A 18 10.84 3.37 0.02
CA GLY A 18 10.17 3.39 1.33
C GLY A 18 9.14 2.29 1.49
N MET A 19 8.27 2.06 0.49
CA MET A 19 7.20 1.08 0.60
C MET A 19 7.72 -0.37 0.71
N PRO A 20 8.72 -0.82 -0.07
CA PRO A 20 9.35 -2.12 0.13
C PRO A 20 9.97 -2.30 1.52
N LEU A 21 10.64 -1.26 2.02
CA LEU A 21 11.22 -1.29 3.35
C LEU A 21 10.15 -1.42 4.44
N LEU A 22 9.01 -0.74 4.28
CA LEU A 22 7.86 -0.88 5.19
C LEU A 22 7.26 -2.29 5.14
N ILE A 23 7.14 -2.88 3.95
CA ILE A 23 6.68 -4.27 3.79
C ILE A 23 7.65 -5.22 4.51
N LEU A 24 8.95 -5.09 4.23
CA LEU A 24 10.00 -5.94 4.80
C LEU A 24 10.03 -5.82 6.33
N ALA A 25 10.00 -4.58 6.85
CA ALA A 25 10.00 -4.33 8.29
C ALA A 25 8.81 -5.00 8.99
N ASN A 26 7.64 -4.99 8.38
CA ASN A 26 6.47 -5.65 8.96
C ASN A 26 6.51 -7.17 8.83
N VAL A 27 6.93 -7.72 7.70
CA VAL A 27 7.00 -9.19 7.48
C VAL A 27 8.08 -9.83 8.36
N MET A 28 9.23 -9.19 8.48
CA MET A 28 10.32 -9.66 9.35
C MET A 28 10.10 -9.36 10.83
N ASN A 29 9.01 -8.66 11.18
CA ASN A 29 8.74 -8.17 12.53
C ASN A 29 9.87 -7.28 13.11
N VAL A 30 10.61 -6.60 12.21
CA VAL A 30 11.72 -5.67 12.53
C VAL A 30 11.21 -4.22 12.65
N GLY A 31 9.97 -3.96 12.20
CA GLY A 31 9.31 -2.67 12.26
C GLY A 31 8.83 -2.27 13.65
N ALA A 32 8.06 -1.18 13.72
CA ALA A 32 7.55 -0.64 14.96
C ALA A 32 6.64 -1.66 15.68
N ASN A 33 7.16 -2.27 16.76
CA ASN A 33 6.42 -3.12 17.70
C ASN A 33 5.52 -2.27 18.61
N THR A 34 4.64 -1.48 17.99
CA THR A 34 3.64 -0.73 18.75
C THR A 34 2.54 -1.70 19.20
N PRO A 35 1.94 -1.47 20.39
CA PRO A 35 0.78 -2.25 20.84
C PRO A 35 -0.35 -2.29 19.80
N PHE A 36 -0.50 -1.21 19.04
CA PHE A 36 -1.48 -1.10 17.96
C PHE A 36 -1.14 -2.01 16.77
N ASN A 37 0.11 -2.03 16.30
CA ASN A 37 0.52 -2.89 15.19
C ASN A 37 0.35 -4.38 15.56
N ILE A 38 0.76 -4.76 16.76
CA ILE A 38 0.60 -6.13 17.28
C ILE A 38 -0.89 -6.50 17.35
N TYR A 39 -1.74 -5.60 17.84
CA TYR A 39 -3.19 -5.79 17.88
C TYR A 39 -3.78 -6.02 16.49
N LEU A 40 -3.40 -5.19 15.50
CA LEU A 40 -3.90 -5.33 14.13
C LEU A 40 -3.48 -6.65 13.48
N TRP A 41 -2.24 -7.08 13.66
CA TRP A 41 -1.77 -8.37 13.15
C TRP A 41 -2.47 -9.57 13.81
N ARG A 42 -2.85 -9.44 15.09
CA ARG A 42 -3.53 -10.51 15.83
C ARG A 42 -5.03 -10.59 15.54
N GLU A 43 -5.74 -9.46 15.65
CA GLU A 43 -7.20 -9.41 15.55
C GLU A 43 -7.70 -9.16 14.13
N HIS A 44 -6.91 -8.49 13.29
CA HIS A 44 -7.28 -8.09 11.94
C HIS A 44 -6.21 -8.46 10.89
N PRO A 45 -5.76 -9.72 10.81
CA PRO A 45 -4.68 -10.13 9.92
C PRO A 45 -4.98 -9.88 8.43
N ASN A 46 -6.24 -9.96 8.02
CA ASN A 46 -6.65 -9.68 6.65
C ASN A 46 -6.50 -8.19 6.30
N LEU A 47 -6.72 -7.28 7.26
CA LEU A 47 -6.49 -5.84 7.06
C LEU A 47 -5.00 -5.59 6.79
N MET A 48 -4.13 -6.20 7.59
CA MET A 48 -2.68 -6.08 7.42
C MET A 48 -2.19 -6.66 6.10
N ARG A 49 -2.69 -7.84 5.71
CA ARG A 49 -2.37 -8.45 4.40
C ARG A 49 -2.80 -7.56 3.23
N VAL A 50 -4.02 -7.04 3.26
CA VAL A 50 -4.51 -6.13 2.21
C VAL A 50 -3.69 -4.83 2.18
N ALA A 51 -3.35 -4.28 3.35
CA ALA A 51 -2.47 -3.12 3.42
C ALA A 51 -1.11 -3.38 2.75
N MET A 52 -0.50 -4.55 2.98
CA MET A 52 0.76 -4.92 2.31
C MET A 52 0.61 -5.02 0.79
N VAL A 53 -0.50 -5.55 0.31
CA VAL A 53 -0.78 -5.61 -1.13
C VAL A 53 -0.88 -4.20 -1.71
N VAL A 54 -1.55 -3.27 -1.01
CA VAL A 54 -1.64 -1.86 -1.43
C VAL A 54 -0.24 -1.23 -1.51
N LEU A 55 0.60 -1.41 -0.49
CA LEU A 55 1.98 -0.94 -0.50
C LEU A 55 2.78 -1.54 -1.67
N GLY A 56 2.58 -2.83 -1.95
CA GLY A 56 3.23 -3.52 -3.07
C GLY A 56 2.80 -2.96 -4.44
N LEU A 57 1.50 -2.71 -4.62
CA LEU A 57 0.97 -2.12 -5.85
C LEU A 57 1.50 -0.69 -6.08
N LEU A 58 1.59 0.12 -5.02
CA LEU A 58 2.19 1.46 -5.09
C LEU A 58 3.68 1.39 -5.46
N THR A 59 4.41 0.43 -4.87
CA THR A 59 5.82 0.19 -5.21
C THR A 59 5.97 -0.15 -6.70
N LEU A 60 5.18 -1.10 -7.21
CA LEU A 60 5.24 -1.52 -8.60
C LEU A 60 4.92 -0.36 -9.54
N ASN A 61 3.92 0.46 -9.19
CA ASN A 61 3.58 1.64 -9.97
C ASN A 61 4.73 2.66 -10.02
N ALA A 62 5.39 2.89 -8.89
CA ALA A 62 6.55 3.76 -8.83
C ALA A 62 7.71 3.24 -9.70
N PHE A 63 7.98 1.93 -9.68
CA PHE A 63 9.00 1.34 -10.55
C PHE A 63 8.68 1.45 -12.03
N VAL A 64 7.44 1.17 -12.44
CA VAL A 64 7.01 1.33 -13.84
C VAL A 64 7.16 2.80 -14.27
N THR A 65 6.74 3.73 -13.43
CA THR A 65 6.81 5.17 -13.73
C THR A 65 8.25 5.64 -13.89
N LEU A 66 9.15 5.23 -12.97
CA LEU A 66 10.58 5.54 -13.06
C LEU A 66 11.23 4.86 -14.28
N ALA A 67 10.90 3.59 -14.54
CA ALA A 67 11.42 2.86 -15.71
C ALA A 67 10.99 3.52 -17.03
N GLY A 68 9.75 4.03 -17.10
CA GLY A 68 9.26 4.81 -18.24
C GLY A 68 9.97 6.15 -18.38
N HIS A 69 10.22 6.84 -17.27
CA HIS A 69 10.94 8.12 -17.25
C HIS A 69 12.39 8.00 -17.75
N TYR A 70 13.11 6.96 -17.31
CA TYR A 70 14.50 6.71 -17.72
C TYR A 70 14.63 5.95 -19.05
N GLY A 71 13.53 5.65 -19.74
CA GLY A 71 13.53 4.96 -21.03
C GLY A 71 13.91 3.48 -20.96
N ILE A 72 13.83 2.85 -19.78
CA ILE A 72 14.09 1.43 -19.57
C ILE A 72 12.96 0.57 -20.18
N VAL A 73 11.73 1.08 -20.17
CA VAL A 73 10.54 0.43 -20.77
C VAL A 73 9.85 1.35 -21.77
N SER A 74 9.18 0.76 -22.76
CA SER A 74 8.44 1.52 -23.77
C SER A 74 7.20 2.20 -23.17
N GLN A 75 6.77 3.31 -23.78
CA GLN A 75 5.58 4.03 -23.35
C GLN A 75 4.32 3.15 -23.37
N THR A 76 4.22 2.23 -24.34
CA THR A 76 3.15 1.24 -24.40
C THR A 76 3.06 0.38 -23.13
N VAL A 77 4.21 -0.03 -22.56
CA VAL A 77 4.23 -0.81 -21.30
C VAL A 77 3.72 0.05 -20.14
N VAL A 78 4.11 1.32 -20.09
CA VAL A 78 3.64 2.27 -19.06
C VAL A 78 2.12 2.47 -19.17
N ASP A 79 1.60 2.63 -20.39
CA ASP A 79 0.17 2.81 -20.64
C ASP A 79 -0.66 1.60 -20.20
N TYR A 80 -0.17 0.37 -20.45
CA TYR A 80 -0.82 -0.85 -19.98
C TYR A 80 -0.67 -1.08 -18.48
N ALA A 81 0.39 -0.58 -17.85
CA ALA A 81 0.59 -0.73 -16.42
C ALA A 81 -0.48 0.00 -15.61
N VAL A 82 -1.01 1.13 -16.11
CA VAL A 82 -2.06 1.90 -15.42
C VAL A 82 -3.31 1.06 -15.14
N PRO A 83 -3.98 0.41 -16.11
CA PRO A 83 -5.12 -0.45 -15.80
C PRO A 83 -4.72 -1.72 -15.06
N VAL A 84 -3.55 -2.32 -15.37
CA VAL A 84 -3.09 -3.57 -14.75
C VAL A 84 -2.83 -3.40 -13.25
N LEU A 85 -2.27 -2.27 -12.82
CA LEU A 85 -2.03 -1.96 -11.41
C LEU A 85 -3.21 -1.22 -10.77
N GLY A 86 -3.89 -0.35 -11.52
CA GLY A 86 -4.99 0.46 -11.05
C GLY A 86 -6.23 -0.34 -10.68
N ILE A 87 -6.60 -1.37 -11.45
CA ILE A 87 -7.77 -2.22 -11.13
C ILE A 87 -7.56 -2.98 -9.80
N PRO A 88 -6.45 -3.72 -9.59
CA PRO A 88 -6.15 -4.30 -8.30
C PRO A 88 -6.08 -3.26 -7.18
N PHE A 89 -5.54 -2.06 -7.44
CA PHE A 89 -5.48 -1.00 -6.45
C PHE A 89 -6.87 -0.53 -6.01
N LEU A 90 -7.81 -0.37 -6.95
CA LEU A 90 -9.19 -0.02 -6.63
C LEU A 90 -9.88 -1.11 -5.80
N ILE A 91 -9.74 -2.38 -6.20
CA ILE A 91 -10.33 -3.51 -5.48
C ILE A 91 -9.78 -3.59 -4.05
N THR A 92 -8.45 -3.49 -3.91
CA THR A 92 -7.78 -3.55 -2.60
C THR A 92 -8.09 -2.32 -1.74
N SER A 93 -8.28 -1.14 -2.34
CA SER A 93 -8.73 0.07 -1.64
C SER A 93 -10.16 -0.07 -1.10
N VAL A 94 -11.09 -0.63 -1.87
CA VAL A 94 -12.45 -0.89 -1.36
C VAL A 94 -12.40 -1.90 -0.20
N ALA A 95 -11.60 -2.96 -0.35
CA ALA A 95 -11.40 -3.96 0.70
C ALA A 95 -10.79 -3.35 1.98
N ILE A 96 -9.78 -2.47 1.86
CA ILE A 96 -9.13 -1.87 3.03
C ILE A 96 -10.09 -0.95 3.79
N ILE A 97 -10.89 -0.14 3.08
CA ILE A 97 -11.91 0.72 3.68
C ILE A 97 -12.94 -0.14 4.44
N TRP A 98 -13.46 -1.18 3.78
CA TRP A 98 -14.44 -2.08 4.38
C TRP A 98 -13.91 -2.77 5.65
N LEU A 99 -12.71 -3.34 5.58
CA LEU A 99 -12.07 -4.02 6.71
C LEU A 99 -11.77 -3.05 7.85
N SER A 100 -11.35 -1.83 7.53
CA SER A 100 -11.06 -0.79 8.53
C SER A 100 -12.33 -0.35 9.27
N ILE A 101 -13.43 -0.15 8.55
CA ILE A 101 -14.74 0.16 9.15
C ILE A 101 -15.19 -1.00 10.05
N ARG A 102 -15.03 -2.25 9.59
CA ARG A 102 -15.43 -3.42 10.38
C ARG A 102 -14.60 -3.55 11.68
N ALA A 103 -13.30 -3.34 11.60
CA ALA A 103 -12.40 -3.31 12.76
C ALA A 103 -12.81 -2.20 13.75
N LEU A 104 -13.08 -0.99 13.25
CA LEU A 104 -13.54 0.13 14.06
C LEU A 104 -14.86 -0.16 14.77
N LEU A 105 -15.85 -0.72 14.06
CA LEU A 105 -17.14 -1.06 14.64
C LEU A 105 -17.02 -2.15 15.71
N GLN A 106 -16.15 -3.15 15.52
CA GLN A 106 -15.88 -4.19 16.52
C GLN A 106 -15.25 -3.59 17.79
N PHE A 107 -14.31 -2.67 17.62
CA PHE A 107 -13.70 -1.96 18.74
C PHE A 107 -14.72 -1.13 19.54
N LEU A 108 -15.57 -0.36 18.86
CA LEU A 108 -16.62 0.44 19.50
C LEU A 108 -17.65 -0.43 20.23
N ARG A 109 -18.06 -1.56 19.66
CA ARG A 109 -19.00 -2.50 20.30
C ARG A 109 -18.41 -3.16 21.56
N SER A 110 -17.12 -3.52 21.52
CA SER A 110 -16.43 -4.13 22.66
C SER A 110 -16.32 -3.16 23.83
N ARG A 111 -16.10 -1.87 23.56
CA ARG A 111 -16.12 -0.83 24.60
C ARG A 111 -17.51 -0.62 25.20
N ARG A 112 -18.57 -0.68 24.38
CA ARG A 112 -19.96 -0.49 24.85
C ARG A 112 -20.47 -1.65 25.71
N THR A 113 -19.93 -2.85 25.55
CA THR A 113 -20.31 -4.04 26.33
C THR A 113 -19.48 -4.22 27.60
N SER A 114 -18.35 -3.52 27.70
CA SER A 114 -17.47 -3.52 28.89
C SER A 114 -17.74 -2.33 29.85
N ALA A 115 -18.71 -1.48 29.52
CA ALA A 115 -19.18 -0.35 30.32
C ALA A 115 -20.57 -0.65 30.87
#